data_AF-W1WIZ9-F1
#
_entry.id   AF-W1WIZ9-F1
#
_cell.length_a   1.000
_cell.length_b   1.000
_cell.length_c   1.000
_cell.angle_alpha   90.00
_cell.angle_beta   90.00
_cell.angle_gamma   90.00
#
_symmetry.space_group_name_H-M   'P 1'
#
loop_
_entity.id
_entity.type
_entity.pdbx_description
1 polymer ?
#
loop_
_entity_poly.entity_id
_entity_poly.type
_entity_poly.pdbx_seq_one_letter_code
_entity_poly.pdbx_strand_id
1 'polypeptide(L)'
;LKLIENNARLCGVIFDWDKYNLELCEEISKMNENLPLYAFANTYSTLDVSLNDLRLQISFFEYALGAAEDIANKIKQTTDEYINTILPPLTKALFKYVREGKYTFCTPGHMGGTAFQKSPVGSLFYDFFGPNTMKSDISISVSELGSLLDHSGPHKEAEQYIARVFNADRSYMVTNGTSTANKIVGMYSAPAGSTILIDRNCHKSLTHLMMMSD
;
A
#
# COMPACT_ATOMS: atom_id res chain seq x y z
N LEU A 1 11.74 -11.46 -18.79
CA LEU A 1 11.08 -12.30 -17.75
C LEU A 1 11.86 -12.35 -16.45
N LYS A 2 13.03 -13.02 -16.35
CA LYS A 2 13.81 -13.11 -15.09
C LYS A 2 14.07 -11.77 -14.39
N LEU A 3 14.30 -10.69 -15.16
CA LEU A 3 14.47 -9.36 -14.58
C LEU A 3 13.19 -8.84 -13.90
N ILE A 4 12.02 -9.12 -14.48
CA ILE A 4 10.71 -8.73 -13.94
C ILE A 4 10.46 -9.51 -12.64
N GLU A 5 10.68 -10.81 -12.68
CA GLU A 5 10.54 -11.70 -11.52
C GLU A 5 11.42 -11.29 -10.33
N ASN A 6 12.66 -10.84 -10.59
CA ASN A 6 13.63 -10.52 -9.55
C ASN A 6 13.70 -9.03 -9.18
N ASN A 7 12.90 -8.16 -9.80
CA ASN A 7 12.97 -6.71 -9.57
C ASN A 7 11.60 -6.06 -9.43
N ALA A 8 11.11 -5.99 -8.19
CA ALA A 8 9.87 -5.33 -7.82
C ALA A 8 9.86 -3.80 -8.02
N ARG A 9 11.00 -3.18 -8.39
CA ARG A 9 11.06 -1.74 -8.70
C ARG A 9 10.64 -1.40 -10.14
N LEU A 10 10.44 -2.41 -10.99
CA LEU A 10 9.95 -2.20 -12.34
C LEU A 10 8.47 -1.77 -12.30
N CYS A 11 8.18 -0.66 -12.97
CA CYS A 11 6.87 -0.02 -12.98
C CYS A 11 6.17 -0.02 -14.34
N GLY A 12 6.81 -0.62 -15.36
CA GLY A 12 6.26 -0.85 -16.68
C GLY A 12 7.26 -1.53 -17.59
N VAL A 13 6.78 -2.07 -18.71
CA VAL A 13 7.60 -2.76 -19.71
C VAL A 13 7.35 -2.13 -21.07
N ILE A 14 8.42 -1.67 -21.73
CA ILE A 14 8.37 -1.15 -23.09
C ILE A 14 8.94 -2.20 -24.04
N PHE A 15 8.22 -2.52 -25.11
CA PHE A 15 8.68 -3.49 -26.10
C PHE A 15 8.11 -3.20 -27.50
N ASP A 16 8.75 -3.78 -28.50
CA ASP A 16 8.32 -3.74 -29.91
C ASP A 16 7.34 -4.90 -30.16
N TRP A 17 6.13 -4.58 -30.60
CA TRP A 17 5.04 -5.52 -30.86
C TRP A 17 5.35 -6.46 -32.03
N ASP A 18 6.13 -6.01 -33.01
CA ASP A 18 6.48 -6.86 -34.15
C ASP A 18 7.52 -7.93 -33.77
N LYS A 19 8.29 -7.67 -32.70
CA LYS A 19 9.29 -8.61 -32.19
C LYS A 19 8.74 -9.52 -31.10
N TYR A 20 7.82 -9.02 -30.29
CA TYR A 20 7.22 -9.76 -29.18
C TYR A 20 5.71 -9.71 -29.29
N ASN A 21 5.09 -10.88 -29.20
CA ASN A 21 3.67 -11.07 -29.41
C ASN A 21 2.90 -11.12 -28.07
N LEU A 22 1.64 -11.49 -28.17
CA LEU A 22 0.72 -11.67 -27.05
C LEU A 22 1.26 -12.63 -25.96
N GLU A 23 2.07 -13.63 -26.32
CA GLU A 23 2.62 -14.63 -25.39
C GLU A 23 3.45 -13.96 -24.29
N LEU A 24 4.29 -12.97 -24.65
CA LEU A 24 5.05 -12.20 -23.67
C LEU A 24 4.13 -11.43 -22.72
N CYS A 25 3.03 -10.88 -23.23
CA CYS A 25 2.08 -10.12 -22.42
C CYS A 25 1.37 -11.04 -21.41
N GLU A 26 0.97 -12.23 -21.84
CA GLU A 26 0.37 -13.24 -20.97
C GLU A 26 1.35 -13.71 -19.89
N GLU A 27 2.61 -13.97 -20.25
CA GLU A 27 3.64 -14.35 -19.28
C GLU A 27 3.88 -13.26 -18.23
N ILE A 28 3.92 -11.99 -18.64
CA ILE A 28 4.06 -10.87 -17.72
C ILE A 28 2.81 -10.74 -16.83
N SER A 29 1.62 -10.86 -17.40
CA SER A 29 0.35 -10.77 -16.66
C SER A 29 0.22 -11.86 -15.60
N LYS A 30 0.68 -13.10 -15.89
CA LYS A 30 0.74 -14.20 -14.91
C LYS A 30 1.61 -13.86 -13.70
N MET A 31 2.66 -13.05 -13.87
CA MET A 31 3.53 -12.60 -12.78
C MET A 31 2.97 -11.37 -12.06
N ASN A 32 2.42 -10.42 -12.81
CA ASN A 32 1.84 -9.19 -12.29
C ASN A 32 0.74 -8.69 -13.22
N GLU A 33 -0.51 -8.93 -12.84
CA GLU A 33 -1.70 -8.57 -13.62
C GLU A 33 -1.86 -7.06 -13.85
N ASN A 34 -1.29 -6.24 -12.96
CA ASN A 34 -1.45 -4.79 -12.99
C ASN A 34 -0.29 -4.06 -13.69
N LEU A 35 0.81 -4.75 -14.02
CA LEU A 35 2.00 -4.12 -14.57
C LEU A 35 1.71 -3.52 -15.96
N PRO A 36 1.92 -2.21 -16.18
CA PRO A 36 1.68 -1.59 -17.48
C PRO A 36 2.62 -2.13 -18.56
N LEU A 37 2.03 -2.43 -19.71
CA LEU A 37 2.71 -2.89 -20.92
C LEU A 37 2.60 -1.80 -21.98
N TYR A 38 3.73 -1.37 -22.54
CA TYR A 38 3.83 -0.32 -23.53
C TYR A 38 4.36 -0.93 -24.83
N ALA A 39 3.44 -1.28 -25.72
CA ALA A 39 3.72 -1.94 -26.99
C ALA A 39 3.88 -0.88 -28.09
N PHE A 40 5.02 -0.90 -28.77
CA PHE A 40 5.24 -0.06 -29.95
C PHE A 40 4.97 -0.88 -31.21
N ALA A 41 4.07 -0.40 -32.06
CA ALA A 41 3.64 -1.06 -33.29
C ALA A 41 3.93 -0.19 -34.52
N ASN A 42 4.18 -0.84 -35.64
CA ASN A 42 4.26 -0.21 -36.94
C ASN A 42 2.88 -0.16 -37.61
N THR A 43 2.73 0.67 -38.65
CA THR A 43 1.46 0.86 -39.38
C THR A 43 0.92 -0.43 -40.02
N TYR A 44 1.79 -1.42 -40.24
CA TYR A 44 1.45 -2.72 -40.84
C TYR A 44 1.35 -3.86 -39.81
N SER A 45 1.54 -3.57 -38.52
CA SER A 45 1.43 -4.58 -37.47
C SER A 45 0.00 -5.09 -37.38
N THR A 46 -0.18 -6.41 -37.44
CA THR A 46 -1.48 -7.03 -37.20
C THR A 46 -1.74 -7.12 -35.71
N LEU A 47 -2.79 -6.45 -35.24
CA LEU A 47 -3.28 -6.54 -33.87
C LEU A 47 -4.22 -7.74 -33.76
N ASP A 48 -3.66 -8.92 -33.54
CA ASP A 48 -4.42 -10.14 -33.28
C ASP A 48 -4.78 -10.19 -31.78
N VAL A 49 -5.73 -9.34 -31.37
CA VAL A 49 -6.17 -9.18 -29.97
C VAL A 49 -7.57 -9.72 -29.81
N SER A 50 -7.75 -10.71 -28.93
CA SER A 50 -9.07 -11.26 -28.60
C SER A 50 -9.71 -10.50 -27.43
N LEU A 51 -11.03 -10.65 -27.25
CA LEU A 51 -11.77 -10.04 -26.11
C LEU A 51 -11.25 -10.52 -24.74
N ASN A 52 -10.67 -11.71 -24.66
CA ASN A 52 -10.09 -12.23 -23.42
C ASN A 52 -8.79 -11.48 -23.04
N ASP A 53 -8.12 -10.90 -24.04
CA ASP A 53 -6.84 -10.21 -23.89
C ASP A 53 -7.01 -8.76 -23.43
N LEU A 54 -8.25 -8.24 -23.42
CA LEU A 54 -8.61 -6.92 -22.86
C LEU A 54 -8.33 -6.80 -21.35
N ARG A 55 -8.05 -7.92 -20.66
CA ARG A 55 -7.58 -7.89 -19.26
C ARG A 55 -6.14 -7.42 -19.13
N LEU A 56 -5.37 -7.46 -20.22
CA LEU A 56 -3.98 -7.03 -20.22
C LEU A 56 -3.92 -5.50 -20.22
N GLN A 57 -3.08 -4.93 -19.35
CA GLN A 57 -2.86 -3.48 -19.24
C GLN A 57 -1.92 -2.98 -20.35
N ILE A 58 -2.30 -3.19 -21.62
CA ILE A 58 -1.48 -2.83 -22.80
C ILE A 58 -1.89 -1.46 -23.34
N SER A 59 -0.92 -0.57 -23.48
CA SER A 59 -1.03 0.68 -24.24
C SER A 59 -0.20 0.57 -25.51
N PHE A 60 -0.82 0.89 -26.65
CA PHE A 60 -0.16 0.87 -27.96
C PHE A 60 0.35 2.26 -28.35
N PHE A 61 1.55 2.32 -28.91
CA PHE A 61 2.18 3.52 -29.44
C PHE A 61 2.71 3.27 -30.85
N GLU A 62 2.69 4.30 -31.68
CA GLU A 62 3.30 4.26 -33.01
C GLU A 62 4.70 4.87 -33.00
N TYR A 63 5.57 4.38 -33.88
CA TYR A 63 6.89 4.98 -34.13
C TYR A 63 6.77 6.27 -34.95
N ALA A 64 6.33 7.36 -34.31
CA ALA A 64 6.18 8.67 -34.94
C ALA A 64 7.27 9.67 -34.52
N LEU A 65 7.87 10.34 -35.51
CA LEU A 65 8.79 11.47 -35.27
C LEU A 65 8.02 12.63 -34.63
N GLY A 66 8.57 13.19 -33.54
CA GLY A 66 7.95 14.31 -32.81
C GLY A 66 6.90 13.92 -31.77
N ALA A 67 6.47 12.66 -31.71
CA ALA A 67 5.48 12.18 -30.71
C ALA A 67 6.11 11.76 -29.37
N ALA A 68 7.45 11.82 -29.25
CA ALA A 68 8.17 11.31 -28.09
C ALA A 68 7.75 11.97 -26.76
N GLU A 69 7.46 13.27 -26.78
CA GLU A 69 7.01 14.00 -25.59
C GLU A 69 5.63 13.54 -25.12
N ASP A 70 4.68 13.42 -26.05
CA ASP A 70 3.33 12.94 -25.75
C ASP A 70 3.32 11.49 -25.26
N ILE A 71 4.12 10.63 -25.90
CA ILE A 71 4.30 9.23 -25.49
C ILE A 71 4.90 9.15 -24.09
N ALA A 72 5.96 9.91 -23.81
CA ALA A 72 6.60 9.93 -22.49
C ALA A 72 5.62 10.43 -21.40
N ASN A 73 4.83 11.46 -21.70
CA ASN A 73 3.80 11.96 -20.80
C ASN A 73 2.73 10.89 -20.54
N LYS A 74 2.30 10.17 -21.57
CA LYS A 74 1.31 9.10 -21.43
C LYS A 74 1.85 7.92 -20.61
N ILE A 75 3.07 7.48 -20.89
CA ILE A 75 3.76 6.43 -20.10
C ILE A 75 3.83 6.83 -18.63
N LYS A 76 4.24 8.07 -18.34
CA LYS A 76 4.30 8.58 -16.97
C LYS A 76 2.94 8.56 -16.29
N GLN A 77 1.89 9.07 -16.96
CA GLN A 77 0.52 9.06 -16.41
C GLN A 77 0.05 7.65 -16.08
N THR A 78 0.19 6.71 -17.01
CA THR A 78 -0.21 5.31 -16.79
C THR A 78 0.64 4.63 -15.71
N THR A 79 1.93 4.96 -15.61
CA THR A 79 2.81 4.47 -14.54
C THR A 79 2.37 5.02 -13.17
N ASP A 80 2.03 6.30 -13.10
CA ASP A 80 1.52 6.95 -11.89
C ASP A 80 0.16 6.35 -11.47
N GLU A 81 -0.71 6.04 -12.43
CA GLU A 81 -1.98 5.31 -12.21
C GLU A 81 -1.75 3.91 -11.66
N TYR A 82 -0.78 3.16 -12.21
CA TYR A 82 -0.37 1.86 -11.68
C TYR A 82 0.09 1.95 -10.22
N ILE A 83 1.03 2.86 -9.91
CA ILE A 83 1.51 3.08 -8.55
C ILE A 83 0.35 3.44 -7.61
N ASN A 84 -0.56 4.31 -8.07
CA ASN A 84 -1.74 4.70 -7.31
C ASN A 84 -2.75 3.57 -7.09
N THR A 85 -2.79 2.58 -7.98
CA THR A 85 -3.69 1.42 -7.91
C THR A 85 -3.15 0.37 -6.94
N ILE A 86 -1.84 0.11 -6.97
CA ILE A 86 -1.22 -0.92 -6.11
C ILE A 86 -1.04 -0.47 -4.66
N LEU A 87 -1.00 0.84 -4.40
CA LEU A 87 -0.84 1.37 -3.05
C LEU A 87 -2.14 1.20 -2.25
N PRO A 88 -2.10 0.52 -1.08
CA PRO A 88 -3.27 0.40 -0.21
C PRO A 88 -3.78 1.76 0.28
N PRO A 89 -5.07 1.88 0.65
CA PRO A 89 -5.72 3.17 0.91
C PRO A 89 -4.99 4.05 1.94
N LEU A 90 -4.69 3.51 3.13
CA LEU A 90 -4.02 4.26 4.20
C LEU A 90 -2.58 4.65 3.81
N THR A 91 -1.82 3.74 3.19
CA THR A 91 -0.46 4.01 2.72
C THR A 91 -0.44 5.11 1.67
N LYS A 92 -1.36 5.05 0.69
CA LYS A 92 -1.51 6.05 -0.37
C LYS A 92 -1.81 7.43 0.21
N ALA A 93 -2.74 7.51 1.15
CA ALA A 93 -3.12 8.75 1.81
C ALA A 93 -1.94 9.33 2.63
N LEU A 94 -1.25 8.49 3.41
CA LEU A 94 -0.09 8.92 4.21
C LEU A 94 1.08 9.40 3.34
N PHE A 95 1.39 8.69 2.25
CA PHE A 95 2.45 9.10 1.32
C PHE A 95 2.11 10.40 0.60
N LYS A 96 0.83 10.62 0.27
CA LYS A 96 0.37 11.90 -0.26
C LYS A 96 0.58 13.01 0.77
N TYR A 97 0.13 12.81 2.01
CA TYR A 97 0.31 13.78 3.10
C TYR A 97 1.78 14.19 3.29
N VAL A 98 2.67 13.20 3.40
CA VAL A 98 4.11 13.44 3.60
C VAL A 98 4.73 14.20 2.43
N ARG A 99 4.32 13.90 1.18
CA ARG A 99 4.81 14.59 -0.02
C ARG A 99 4.32 16.03 -0.12
N GLU A 100 3.10 16.31 0.31
CA GLU A 100 2.56 17.68 0.33
C GLU A 100 3.30 18.59 1.32
N GLY A 101 4.05 18.02 2.26
CA GLY A 101 4.96 18.78 3.13
C GLY A 101 4.25 19.80 4.03
N LYS A 102 3.00 19.52 4.40
CA LYS A 102 2.17 20.39 5.23
C LYS A 102 2.84 20.63 6.58
N TYR A 103 3.12 21.89 6.89
CA TYR A 103 3.64 22.29 8.19
C TYR A 103 2.48 22.57 9.14
N THR A 104 2.19 21.61 10.02
CA THR A 104 1.09 21.72 10.99
C THR A 104 1.62 22.18 12.34
N PHE A 105 1.06 23.24 12.93
CA PHE A 105 1.33 23.67 14.31
C PHE A 105 0.66 22.78 15.37
N CYS A 106 0.62 21.48 15.11
CA CYS A 106 -0.04 20.47 15.91
C CYS A 106 0.99 19.51 16.51
N THR A 107 0.54 18.61 17.37
CA THR A 107 1.35 17.46 17.77
C THR A 107 1.60 16.53 16.57
N PRO A 108 2.69 15.74 16.57
CA PRO A 108 3.77 15.68 17.57
C PRO A 108 4.71 16.90 17.55
N GLY A 109 5.18 17.31 18.74
CA GLY A 109 6.00 18.54 18.92
C GLY A 109 7.39 18.50 18.28
N HIS A 110 7.84 17.36 17.74
CA HIS A 110 9.07 17.30 16.95
C HIS A 110 8.90 17.87 15.53
N MET A 111 7.67 18.13 15.09
CA MET A 111 7.34 18.87 13.85
C MET A 111 8.03 18.28 12.61
N GLY A 112 7.70 17.03 12.27
CA GLY A 112 8.34 16.31 11.17
C GLY A 112 9.83 16.02 11.37
N GLY A 113 10.33 16.23 12.59
CA GLY A 113 11.70 15.96 13.02
C GLY A 113 12.61 17.18 13.10
N THR A 114 12.07 18.38 12.86
CA THR A 114 12.77 19.66 13.05
C THR A 114 13.36 19.81 14.45
N ALA A 115 12.69 19.30 15.48
CA ALA A 115 13.21 19.37 16.85
C ALA A 115 14.46 18.52 17.06
N PHE A 116 14.56 17.36 16.40
CA PHE A 116 15.73 16.49 16.52
C PHE A 116 17.00 17.17 16.00
N GLN A 117 16.87 17.99 14.96
CA GLN A 117 17.99 18.72 14.37
C GLN A 117 18.56 19.84 15.26
N LYS A 118 17.93 20.13 16.41
CA LYS A 118 18.40 21.16 17.36
C LYS A 118 19.47 20.67 18.34
N SER A 119 19.85 19.39 18.28
CA SER A 119 20.91 18.82 19.12
C SER A 119 21.82 17.89 18.33
N PRO A 120 23.13 17.81 18.63
CA PRO A 120 24.04 16.92 17.91
C PRO A 120 23.58 15.45 17.90
N VAL A 121 23.10 14.94 19.04
CA VAL A 121 22.61 13.56 19.14
C VAL A 121 21.28 13.37 18.38
N GLY A 122 20.41 14.37 18.38
CA GLY A 122 19.16 14.33 17.67
C GLY A 122 19.34 14.38 16.15
N SER A 123 20.30 15.15 15.63
CA SER A 123 20.61 15.15 14.20
C SER A 123 21.10 13.77 13.74
N LEU A 124 21.99 13.12 14.51
CA LEU A 124 22.43 11.75 14.22
C LEU A 124 21.26 10.76 14.22
N PHE A 125 20.31 10.91 15.16
CA PHE A 125 19.11 10.09 15.23
C PHE A 125 18.18 10.31 14.02
N TYR A 126 17.99 11.57 13.62
CA TYR A 126 17.19 11.93 12.46
C TYR A 126 17.78 11.38 11.16
N ASP A 127 19.09 11.47 10.98
CA ASP A 127 19.78 10.96 9.79
C ASP A 127 19.77 9.42 9.73
N PHE A 128 19.85 8.76 10.89
CA PHE A 128 19.79 7.30 10.97
C PHE A 128 18.43 6.73 10.53
N PHE A 129 17.33 7.28 11.03
CA PHE A 129 15.96 6.82 10.67
C PHE A 129 15.44 7.43 9.37
N GLY A 130 15.99 8.56 8.97
CA GLY A 130 15.58 9.32 7.80
C GLY A 130 14.34 10.20 8.01
N PRO A 131 14.14 11.19 7.13
CA PRO A 131 13.13 12.22 7.26
C PRO A 131 11.69 11.68 7.20
N ASN A 132 11.44 10.66 6.37
CA ASN A 132 10.08 10.18 6.14
C ASN A 132 9.47 9.54 7.38
N THR A 133 10.27 8.84 8.20
CA THR A 133 9.84 8.26 9.47
C THR A 133 9.22 9.32 10.38
N MET A 134 9.91 10.47 10.53
CA MET A 134 9.44 11.57 11.37
C MET A 134 8.30 12.37 10.73
N LYS A 135 8.26 12.48 9.40
CA LYS A 135 7.18 13.18 8.70
C LYS A 135 5.88 12.39 8.68
N SER A 136 5.95 11.05 8.75
CA SER A 136 4.79 10.18 8.88
C SER A 136 4.29 10.00 10.31
N ASP A 137 5.05 10.46 11.31
CA ASP A 137 4.59 10.50 12.71
C ASP A 137 3.69 11.71 12.92
N ILE A 138 2.39 11.46 12.98
CA ILE A 138 1.34 12.46 12.92
C ILE A 138 0.30 12.24 14.01
N SER A 139 -0.44 13.29 14.30
CA SER A 139 -1.56 13.28 15.24
C SER A 139 -2.90 13.16 14.51
N ILE A 140 -3.92 12.75 15.25
CA ILE A 140 -5.34 12.85 14.88
C ILE A 140 -5.77 14.27 14.47
N SER A 141 -4.98 15.29 14.83
CA SER A 141 -5.17 16.67 14.35
C SER A 141 -5.13 16.80 12.82
N VAL A 142 -4.58 15.82 12.10
CA VAL A 142 -4.62 15.74 10.64
C VAL A 142 -5.94 15.11 10.19
N SER A 143 -6.96 15.95 10.00
CA SER A 143 -8.33 15.49 9.71
C SER A 143 -8.47 14.69 8.41
N GLU A 144 -7.61 14.93 7.41
CA GLU A 144 -7.66 14.25 6.11
C GLU A 144 -7.30 12.77 6.16
N LEU A 145 -6.64 12.31 7.24
CA LEU A 145 -6.32 10.89 7.45
C LEU A 145 -7.36 10.17 8.32
N GLY A 146 -8.38 10.88 8.80
CA GLY A 146 -9.41 10.33 9.66
C GLY A 146 -8.85 9.87 11.00
N SER A 147 -9.48 8.86 11.59
CA SER A 147 -9.18 8.36 12.92
C SER A 147 -9.12 6.84 12.94
N LEU A 148 -8.06 6.30 13.53
CA LEU A 148 -7.96 4.86 13.81
C LEU A 148 -9.03 4.43 14.83
N LEU A 149 -9.28 5.25 15.86
CA LEU A 149 -10.21 4.94 16.94
C LEU A 149 -11.67 5.07 16.51
N ASP A 150 -11.99 6.01 15.63
CA ASP A 150 -13.35 6.19 15.11
C ASP A 150 -13.64 5.34 13.87
N HIS A 151 -12.64 4.57 13.38
CA HIS A 151 -12.73 3.79 12.15
C HIS A 151 -13.24 4.64 10.97
N SER A 152 -12.55 5.76 10.71
CA SER A 152 -12.97 6.77 9.73
C SER A 152 -11.89 7.11 8.71
N GLY A 153 -12.31 7.68 7.57
CA GLY A 153 -11.40 8.06 6.48
C GLY A 153 -10.55 6.89 5.96
N PRO A 154 -9.28 7.15 5.58
CA PRO A 154 -8.35 6.13 5.10
C PRO A 154 -8.14 4.93 6.06
N HIS A 155 -8.31 5.10 7.36
CA HIS A 155 -8.25 3.98 8.31
C HIS A 155 -9.40 2.98 8.07
N LYS A 156 -10.63 3.47 7.90
CA LYS A 156 -11.79 2.64 7.57
C LYS A 156 -11.61 1.89 6.26
N GLU A 157 -11.12 2.60 5.24
CA GLU A 157 -10.89 2.03 3.91
C GLU A 157 -9.84 0.92 3.97
N ALA A 158 -8.79 1.09 4.78
CA ALA A 158 -7.80 0.03 5.02
C ALA A 158 -8.40 -1.18 5.74
N GLU A 159 -9.22 -0.98 6.78
CA GLU A 159 -9.91 -2.09 7.45
C GLU A 159 -10.88 -2.84 6.52
N GLN A 160 -11.60 -2.13 5.66
CA GLN A 160 -12.45 -2.75 4.64
C GLN A 160 -11.62 -3.51 3.59
N TYR A 161 -10.49 -2.95 3.18
CA TYR A 161 -9.56 -3.62 2.27
C TYR A 161 -9.02 -4.93 2.87
N ILE A 162 -8.55 -4.89 4.13
CA ILE A 162 -8.08 -6.07 4.87
C ILE A 162 -9.20 -7.10 4.99
N ALA A 163 -10.41 -6.69 5.36
CA ALA A 163 -11.55 -7.60 5.48
C ALA A 163 -11.85 -8.34 4.17
N ARG A 164 -11.81 -7.65 3.02
CA ARG A 164 -11.98 -8.28 1.69
C ARG A 164 -10.84 -9.25 1.36
N VAL A 165 -9.59 -8.85 1.61
CA VAL A 165 -8.41 -9.69 1.31
C VAL A 165 -8.42 -10.98 2.12
N PHE A 166 -8.74 -10.89 3.41
CA PHE A 166 -8.77 -12.04 4.32
C PHE A 166 -10.14 -12.74 4.40
N ASN A 167 -11.09 -12.34 3.53
CA ASN A 167 -12.45 -12.89 3.49
C ASN A 167 -13.15 -12.92 4.85
N ALA A 168 -13.10 -11.80 5.57
CA ALA A 168 -13.76 -11.59 6.85
C ALA A 168 -14.90 -10.56 6.71
N ASP A 169 -15.91 -10.64 7.59
CA ASP A 169 -17.00 -9.66 7.61
C ASP A 169 -16.52 -8.25 7.99
N ARG A 170 -15.58 -8.18 8.94
CA ARG A 170 -14.92 -6.96 9.41
C ARG A 170 -13.49 -7.24 9.83
N SER A 171 -12.66 -6.21 9.80
CA SER A 171 -11.31 -6.26 10.36
C SER A 171 -11.08 -5.05 11.27
N TYR A 172 -10.19 -5.22 12.25
CA TYR A 172 -9.78 -4.18 13.19
C TYR A 172 -8.25 -4.12 13.20
N MET A 173 -7.69 -2.94 12.98
CA MET A 173 -6.23 -2.75 13.08
C MET A 173 -5.82 -2.56 14.55
N VAL A 174 -4.94 -3.41 15.06
CA VAL A 174 -4.44 -3.35 16.45
C VAL A 174 -2.94 -3.09 16.46
N THR A 175 -2.51 -1.98 17.07
CA THR A 175 -1.11 -1.50 17.05
C THR A 175 -0.25 -2.08 18.17
N ASN A 176 -0.85 -2.75 19.16
CA ASN A 176 -0.15 -3.34 20.31
C ASN A 176 -0.03 -4.89 20.21
N GLY A 177 -0.04 -5.41 18.98
CA GLY A 177 0.14 -6.82 18.67
C GLY A 177 -1.04 -7.73 19.07
N THR A 178 -0.96 -9.00 18.66
CA THR A 178 -2.03 -9.99 18.86
C THR A 178 -2.32 -10.27 20.34
N SER A 179 -1.34 -10.06 21.23
CA SER A 179 -1.56 -10.15 22.67
C SER A 179 -2.66 -9.19 23.17
N THR A 180 -2.72 -7.99 22.60
CA THR A 180 -3.78 -7.01 22.90
C THR A 180 -5.06 -7.37 22.17
N ALA A 181 -4.98 -7.85 20.92
CA ALA A 181 -6.16 -8.31 20.17
C ALA A 181 -6.90 -9.44 20.90
N ASN A 182 -6.18 -10.43 21.46
CA ASN A 182 -6.76 -11.50 22.27
C ASN A 182 -7.52 -10.97 23.48
N LYS A 183 -7.02 -9.90 24.11
CA LYS A 183 -7.68 -9.26 25.25
C LYS A 183 -8.93 -8.51 24.82
N ILE A 184 -8.88 -7.77 23.71
CA ILE A 184 -10.05 -7.06 23.15
C ILE A 184 -11.17 -8.06 22.87
N VAL A 185 -10.88 -9.14 22.14
CA VAL A 185 -11.86 -10.18 21.80
C VAL A 185 -12.37 -10.87 23.06
N GLY A 186 -11.45 -11.25 23.95
CA GLY A 186 -11.78 -11.96 25.18
C GLY A 186 -12.69 -11.16 26.11
N MET A 187 -12.31 -9.92 26.43
CA MET A 187 -13.08 -9.03 27.31
C MET A 187 -14.46 -8.70 26.74
N TYR A 188 -14.57 -8.59 25.41
CA TYR A 188 -15.87 -8.39 24.75
C TYR A 188 -16.74 -9.66 24.80
N SER A 189 -16.14 -10.84 24.63
CA SER A 189 -16.88 -12.10 24.44
C SER A 189 -17.19 -12.86 25.73
N ALA A 190 -16.43 -12.62 26.80
CA ALA A 190 -16.52 -13.35 28.06
C ALA A 190 -16.78 -12.38 29.24
N PRO A 191 -18.06 -12.12 29.57
CA PRO A 191 -18.41 -11.35 30.76
C PRO A 191 -17.95 -12.03 32.04
N ALA A 192 -17.87 -11.24 33.12
CA ALA A 192 -17.58 -11.71 34.46
C ALA A 192 -18.44 -12.92 34.88
N GLY A 193 -17.83 -13.94 35.46
CA GLY A 193 -18.49 -15.20 35.86
C GLY A 193 -18.92 -16.13 34.73
N SER A 194 -18.59 -15.84 33.46
CA SER A 194 -18.86 -16.75 32.35
C SER A 194 -17.94 -17.96 32.35
N THR A 195 -18.42 -19.09 31.83
CA THR A 195 -17.59 -20.27 31.58
C THR A 195 -17.02 -20.20 30.17
N ILE A 196 -15.70 -20.25 30.05
CA ILE A 196 -14.98 -20.22 28.77
C ILE A 196 -14.26 -21.54 28.51
N LEU A 197 -14.25 -21.96 27.24
CA LEU A 197 -13.42 -23.08 26.79
C LEU A 197 -12.11 -22.53 26.22
N ILE A 198 -10.98 -22.90 26.85
CA ILE A 198 -9.65 -22.45 26.45
C ILE A 198 -8.77 -23.67 26.18
N ASP A 199 -8.06 -23.63 25.05
CA ASP A 199 -7.03 -24.63 24.75
C ASP A 199 -5.94 -24.60 25.82
N ARG A 200 -5.53 -25.77 26.30
CA ARG A 200 -4.43 -25.89 27.26
C ARG A 200 -3.12 -25.38 26.69
N ASN A 201 -2.91 -25.49 25.37
CA ASN A 201 -1.75 -24.95 24.66
C ASN A 201 -1.97 -23.49 24.22
N CYS A 202 -2.64 -22.68 25.04
CA CYS A 202 -2.90 -21.29 24.74
C CYS A 202 -1.66 -20.40 24.90
N HIS A 203 -1.62 -19.31 24.13
CA HIS A 203 -0.62 -18.27 24.30
C HIS A 203 -0.80 -17.53 25.64
N LYS A 204 0.30 -17.11 26.27
CA LYS A 204 0.31 -16.44 27.60
C LYS A 204 -0.66 -15.26 27.72
N SER A 205 -0.94 -14.57 26.61
CA SER A 205 -1.91 -13.47 26.59
C SER A 205 -3.33 -13.89 26.98
N LEU A 206 -3.74 -15.14 26.71
CA LEU A 206 -5.05 -15.67 27.11
C LEU A 206 -5.07 -15.97 28.62
N THR A 207 -3.96 -16.44 29.18
CA THR A 207 -3.82 -16.52 30.65
C THR A 207 -3.91 -15.14 31.29
N HIS A 208 -3.24 -14.13 30.74
CA HIS A 208 -3.36 -12.76 31.23
C HIS A 208 -4.78 -12.20 31.10
N LEU A 209 -5.50 -12.52 30.03
CA LEU A 209 -6.92 -12.15 29.89
C LEU A 209 -7.76 -12.73 31.04
N MET A 210 -7.58 -14.01 31.36
CA MET A 210 -8.31 -14.66 32.47
C MET A 210 -7.96 -14.07 33.84
N MET A 211 -6.73 -13.58 34.03
CA MET A 211 -6.34 -12.88 35.25
C MET A 211 -6.93 -11.46 35.35
N MET A 212 -7.35 -10.87 34.22
CA MET A 212 -7.93 -9.53 34.16
C MET A 212 -9.47 -9.54 34.23
N SER A 213 -10.09 -10.72 34.12
CA SER A 213 -11.54 -10.87 34.06
C SER A 213 -11.97 -11.75 35.24
N ASP A 214 -12.61 -11.14 36.24
CA ASP A 214 -13.16 -11.84 37.42
C ASP A 214 -14.53 -12.45 37.12
#